data_AF-A0A1S3DCB4-F1
#
_entry.id   AF-A0A1S3DCB4-F1
#
_cell.length_a   1.000
_cell.length_b   1.000
_cell.length_c   1.000
_cell.angle_alpha   90.00
_cell.angle_beta   90.00
_cell.angle_gamma   90.00
#
_symmetry.space_group_name_H-M   'P 1'
#
loop_
_entity.id
_entity.type
_entity.pdbx_description
1 polymer ?
#
loop_
_entity_poly.entity_id
_entity_poly.type
_entity_poly.pdbx_seq_one_letter_code
_entity_poly.pdbx_strand_id
1 'polypeptide(L)'
;MDQLRCAGLYCGRYYLPDGNLSACEACPRGFRANALTICEPCNDSPTFYDWLYLGFMVLFPLICHWFAIDSTPQFTGSFNKEALILHFTAFVEVSLAAVLTLLLVDPVGSYQIRSCNVDKLQDWYTVFYNPNPDYEYTLHCTQEAVYPL
;
A
#
# COMPACT_ATOMS: atom_id res chain seq x y z
N MET A 1 -18.95 -31.63 3.06
CA MET A 1 -18.03 -31.53 1.92
C MET A 1 -17.91 -30.05 1.61
N ASP A 2 -16.88 -29.35 2.15
CA ASP A 2 -16.42 -28.02 1.69
C ASP A 2 -15.20 -27.54 2.51
N GLN A 3 -14.34 -28.44 2.97
CA GLN A 3 -13.17 -28.08 3.79
C GLN A 3 -11.95 -27.63 2.95
N LEU A 4 -12.19 -27.19 1.71
CA LEU A 4 -11.13 -26.75 0.80
C LEU A 4 -11.08 -25.23 0.62
N ARG A 5 -12.14 -24.50 1.03
CA ARG A 5 -12.23 -23.03 0.90
C ARG A 5 -12.40 -22.36 2.26
N CYS A 6 -11.72 -21.24 2.46
CA CYS A 6 -11.92 -20.40 3.64
C CYS A 6 -13.25 -19.66 3.52
N ALA A 7 -13.93 -19.45 4.65
CA ALA A 7 -15.08 -18.55 4.67
C ALA A 7 -14.61 -17.13 4.33
N GLY A 8 -15.42 -16.38 3.58
CA GLY A 8 -15.10 -14.99 3.19
C GLY A 8 -14.25 -14.85 1.93
N LEU A 9 -14.27 -13.65 1.36
CA LEU A 9 -13.63 -13.33 0.08
C LEU A 9 -12.14 -12.98 0.22
N TYR A 10 -11.74 -12.48 1.39
CA TYR A 10 -10.39 -11.97 1.63
C TYR A 10 -9.57 -12.86 2.56
N CYS A 11 -10.15 -13.94 3.10
CA CYS A 11 -9.39 -14.90 3.88
C CYS A 11 -8.63 -15.85 2.95
N GLY A 12 -7.41 -16.19 3.34
CA GLY A 12 -6.59 -17.15 2.62
C GLY A 12 -5.85 -18.10 3.55
N ARG A 13 -5.07 -18.99 2.94
CA ARG A 13 -4.19 -19.93 3.62
C ARG A 13 -2.91 -20.15 2.82
N TYR A 14 -1.89 -20.71 3.45
CA TYR A 14 -0.62 -21.07 2.82
C TYR A 14 -0.37 -22.58 2.91
N TYR A 15 0.50 -23.08 2.04
CA TYR A 15 1.04 -24.43 2.14
C TYR A 15 2.15 -24.45 3.18
N LEU A 16 2.00 -25.28 4.21
CA LEU A 16 3.07 -25.54 5.17
C LEU A 16 4.16 -26.41 4.53
N PRO A 17 5.40 -26.38 5.06
CA PRO A 17 6.50 -27.24 4.58
C PRO A 17 6.18 -28.73 4.58
N ASP A 18 5.26 -29.15 5.45
CA ASP A 18 4.81 -30.54 5.59
C ASP A 18 3.77 -30.97 4.54
N GLY A 19 3.41 -30.08 3.60
CA GLY A 19 2.38 -30.32 2.57
C GLY A 19 0.94 -30.15 3.05
N ASN A 20 0.73 -29.88 4.35
CA ASN A 20 -0.56 -29.54 4.91
C ASN A 20 -0.93 -28.07 4.65
N LEU A 21 -2.23 -27.77 4.66
CA LEU A 21 -2.74 -26.40 4.54
C LEU A 21 -2.78 -25.73 5.91
N SER A 22 -2.44 -24.45 5.97
CA SER A 22 -2.57 -23.64 7.19
C SER A 22 -4.04 -23.44 7.58
N ALA A 23 -4.24 -22.93 8.80
CA ALA A 23 -5.52 -22.33 9.17
C ALA A 23 -5.84 -21.13 8.27
N CYS A 24 -7.13 -20.79 8.17
CA CYS A 24 -7.60 -19.62 7.43
C CYS A 24 -7.26 -18.34 8.18
N GLU A 25 -6.47 -17.48 7.55
CA GLU A 25 -6.00 -16.21 8.12
C GLU A 25 -6.00 -15.10 7.04
N ALA A 26 -5.67 -13.87 7.45
CA ALA A 26 -5.45 -12.77 6.52
C ALA A 26 -4.14 -12.99 5.75
N CYS A 27 -4.14 -12.73 4.44
CA CYS A 27 -2.89 -12.79 3.68
C CYS A 27 -1.96 -11.62 4.09
N PRO A 28 -0.63 -11.83 4.05
CA PRO A 28 0.32 -10.76 4.31
C PRO A 28 0.24 -9.67 3.24
N ARG A 29 0.78 -8.48 3.56
CA ARG A 29 0.83 -7.34 2.63
C ARG A 29 1.50 -7.74 1.30
N GLY A 30 0.90 -7.33 0.18
CA GLY A 30 1.37 -7.67 -1.17
C GLY A 30 1.00 -9.09 -1.64
N PHE A 31 0.12 -9.77 -0.91
CA PHE A 31 -0.48 -11.06 -1.29
C PHE A 31 -2.00 -10.94 -1.35
N ARG A 32 -2.61 -11.76 -2.20
CA ARG A 32 -4.06 -11.81 -2.38
C ARG A 32 -4.54 -13.25 -2.43
N ALA A 33 -5.76 -13.49 -1.96
CA ALA A 33 -6.38 -14.80 -2.00
C ALA A 33 -6.95 -15.10 -3.39
N ASN A 34 -6.59 -16.24 -3.98
CA ASN A 34 -7.15 -16.71 -5.25
C ASN A 34 -8.54 -17.38 -5.04
N ALA A 35 -9.20 -17.85 -6.10
CA ALA A 35 -10.50 -18.55 -6.07
C ALA A 35 -10.51 -19.86 -5.25
N LEU A 36 -9.32 -20.38 -4.91
CA LEU A 36 -9.13 -21.52 -4.01
C LEU A 36 -8.79 -21.09 -2.58
N THR A 37 -8.88 -19.80 -2.25
CA THR A 37 -8.52 -19.20 -0.94
C THR A 37 -7.07 -19.44 -0.54
N ILE A 38 -6.17 -19.45 -1.52
CA ILE A 38 -4.71 -19.57 -1.30
C ILE A 38 -4.09 -18.19 -1.48
N CYS A 39 -3.23 -17.77 -0.54
CA CYS A 39 -2.53 -16.50 -0.62
C CYS A 39 -1.40 -16.58 -1.65
N GLU A 40 -1.52 -15.82 -2.73
CA GLU A 40 -0.51 -15.71 -3.79
C GLU A 40 0.05 -14.29 -3.87
N PRO A 41 1.35 -14.12 -4.17
CA PRO A 41 1.94 -12.79 -4.28
C PRO A 41 1.39 -12.07 -5.51
N CYS A 42 1.04 -10.79 -5.35
CA CYS A 42 0.66 -9.97 -6.49
C CYS A 42 1.89 -9.60 -7.33
N ASN A 43 1.82 -9.83 -8.63
CA ASN A 43 2.86 -9.50 -9.60
C ASN A 43 2.33 -8.56 -10.70
N ASP A 44 1.18 -7.91 -10.47
CA ASP A 44 0.64 -6.98 -11.43
C ASP A 44 1.42 -5.67 -11.44
N SER A 45 1.30 -4.94 -12.55
CA SER A 45 1.89 -3.61 -12.71
C SER A 45 0.92 -2.52 -12.23
N PRO A 46 1.42 -1.43 -11.62
CA PRO A 46 0.60 -0.31 -11.18
C PRO A 46 -0.18 0.31 -12.34
N THR A 47 -1.47 0.59 -12.08
CA THR A 47 -2.33 1.28 -13.04
C THR A 47 -2.05 2.78 -13.08
N PHE A 48 -2.66 3.50 -14.03
CA PHE A 48 -2.56 4.97 -14.10
C PHE A 48 -3.02 5.67 -12.81
N TYR A 49 -4.04 5.12 -12.15
CA TYR A 49 -4.56 5.66 -10.89
C TYR A 49 -3.51 5.56 -9.78
N ASP A 50 -2.85 4.41 -9.68
CA ASP A 50 -1.81 4.13 -8.68
C ASP A 50 -0.65 5.13 -8.85
N TRP A 51 -0.25 5.43 -10.09
CA TRP A 51 0.77 6.43 -10.38
C TRP A 51 0.35 7.86 -10.00
N LEU A 52 -0.92 8.22 -10.25
CA LEU A 52 -1.45 9.52 -9.84
C LEU A 52 -1.40 9.66 -8.31
N TYR A 53 -1.77 8.60 -7.58
CA TYR A 53 -1.73 8.56 -6.13
C TYR A 53 -0.30 8.66 -5.58
N LEU A 54 0.64 7.88 -6.12
CA LEU A 54 2.05 7.97 -5.72
C LEU A 54 2.61 9.37 -6.01
N GLY A 55 2.24 9.98 -7.14
CA GLY A 55 2.58 11.36 -7.45
C GLY A 55 2.02 12.35 -6.43
N PHE A 56 0.77 12.20 -6.04
CA PHE A 56 0.15 13.01 -4.98
C PHE A 56 0.86 12.85 -3.63
N MET A 57 1.24 11.62 -3.26
CA MET A 57 1.95 11.34 -2.01
C MET A 57 3.34 11.97 -1.95
N VAL A 58 3.99 12.20 -3.09
CA VAL A 58 5.27 12.94 -3.17
C VAL A 58 5.04 14.46 -3.20
N LEU A 59 4.04 14.92 -3.94
CA LEU A 59 3.75 16.35 -4.09
C LEU A 59 3.21 16.97 -2.80
N PHE A 60 2.40 16.25 -2.03
CA PHE A 60 1.77 16.78 -0.82
C PHE A 60 2.79 17.21 0.24
N PRO A 61 3.77 16.38 0.67
CA PRO A 61 4.84 16.82 1.57
C PRO A 61 5.66 17.99 1.01
N LEU A 62 5.95 18.00 -0.30
CA LEU A 62 6.70 19.08 -0.93
C LEU A 62 5.97 20.43 -0.83
N ILE A 63 4.67 20.44 -1.13
CA ILE A 63 3.83 21.64 -1.01
C ILE A 63 3.75 22.07 0.46
N CYS A 64 3.59 21.13 1.39
CA CYS A 64 3.60 21.44 2.82
C CYS A 64 4.93 22.05 3.27
N HIS A 65 6.07 21.53 2.82
CA HIS A 65 7.39 22.09 3.12
C HIS A 65 7.55 23.50 2.58
N TRP A 66 7.20 23.74 1.31
CA TRP A 66 7.27 25.07 0.71
C TRP A 66 6.33 26.06 1.40
N PHE A 67 5.10 25.65 1.68
CA PHE A 67 4.15 26.47 2.43
C PHE A 67 4.68 26.83 3.82
N ALA A 68 5.30 25.88 4.54
CA ALA A 68 5.91 26.15 5.83
C ALA A 68 7.05 27.18 5.72
N ILE A 69 7.91 27.07 4.70
CA ILE A 69 9.00 28.03 4.44
C ILE A 69 8.42 29.42 4.15
N ASP A 70 7.41 29.53 3.29
CA ASP A 70 6.81 30.82 2.91
C ASP A 70 6.03 31.49 4.05
N SER A 71 5.39 30.68 4.90
CA SER A 71 4.66 31.16 6.08
C SER A 71 5.58 31.68 7.21
N THR A 72 6.91 31.50 7.07
CA THR A 72 7.87 31.98 8.05
C THR A 72 8.05 33.49 7.90
N PRO A 73 7.83 34.30 8.95
CA PRO A 73 7.83 35.76 8.86
C PRO A 73 9.17 36.38 8.43
N GLN A 74 10.26 35.60 8.49
CA GLN A 74 11.59 35.98 8.01
C GLN A 74 11.69 36.04 6.48
N PHE A 75 10.84 35.29 5.77
CA PHE A 75 10.87 35.16 4.31
C PHE A 75 9.61 35.73 3.64
N THR A 76 8.57 36.05 4.42
CA THR A 76 7.33 36.65 3.93
C THR A 76 7.58 38.06 3.36
N GLY A 77 7.47 38.21 2.03
CA GLY A 77 7.45 39.51 1.35
C GLY A 77 8.79 40.01 0.77
N SER A 78 9.91 39.31 0.95
CA SER A 78 11.17 39.61 0.24
C SER A 78 11.78 38.38 -0.42
N PHE A 79 12.25 38.55 -1.66
CA PHE A 79 12.90 37.49 -2.42
C PHE A 79 14.30 37.22 -1.85
N ASN A 80 14.37 36.36 -0.83
CA ASN A 80 15.61 36.06 -0.11
C ASN A 80 16.33 34.85 -0.74
N LYS A 81 17.65 34.97 -0.92
CA LYS A 81 18.48 33.86 -1.41
C LYS A 81 18.42 32.64 -0.49
N GLU A 82 18.30 32.87 0.82
CA GLU A 82 18.17 31.82 1.83
C GLU A 82 16.87 31.03 1.65
N ALA A 83 15.75 31.70 1.37
CA ALA A 83 14.49 31.03 1.08
C ALA A 83 14.62 30.13 -0.15
N LEU A 84 15.26 30.59 -1.22
CA LEU A 84 15.49 29.76 -2.42
C LEU A 84 16.32 28.51 -2.12
N ILE A 85 17.35 28.64 -1.27
CA ILE A 85 18.16 27.49 -0.85
C ILE A 85 17.29 26.49 -0.08
N LEU A 86 16.44 26.96 0.85
CA LEU A 86 15.55 26.09 1.62
C LEU A 86 14.54 25.35 0.74
N HIS A 87 13.95 26.03 -0.24
CA HIS A 87 13.04 25.41 -1.22
C HIS A 87 13.74 24.32 -2.03
N PHE A 88 14.98 24.57 -2.47
CA PHE A 88 15.79 23.60 -3.19
C PHE A 88 16.17 22.40 -2.31
N THR A 89 16.57 22.63 -1.06
CA THR A 89 16.89 21.54 -0.13
C THR A 89 15.67 20.67 0.16
N ALA A 90 14.49 21.28 0.36
CA ALA A 90 13.25 20.54 0.57
C ALA A 90 12.89 19.69 -0.67
N PHE A 91 13.11 20.21 -1.88
CA PHE A 91 12.90 19.47 -3.11
C PHE A 91 13.84 18.25 -3.23
N VAL A 92 15.13 18.43 -2.91
CA VAL A 92 16.11 17.34 -2.93
C VAL A 92 15.77 16.28 -1.89
N GLU A 93 15.39 16.69 -0.67
CA GLU A 93 15.01 15.79 0.42
C GLU A 93 13.80 14.92 0.03
N VAL A 94 12.73 15.53 -0.48
CA VAL A 94 11.53 14.81 -0.90
C VAL A 94 11.82 13.89 -2.09
N SER A 95 12.62 14.34 -3.05
CA SER A 95 13.00 13.52 -4.21
C SER A 95 13.83 12.31 -3.80
N LEU A 96 14.82 12.51 -2.91
CA LEU A 96 15.63 11.42 -2.37
C LEU A 96 14.77 10.45 -1.57
N ALA A 97 13.88 10.95 -0.72
CA ALA A 97 12.96 10.12 0.05
C ALA A 97 12.06 9.28 -0.86
N ALA A 98 11.52 9.86 -1.94
CA ALA A 98 10.71 9.12 -2.92
C ALA A 98 11.51 8.01 -3.60
N VAL A 99 12.72 8.30 -4.09
CA VAL A 99 13.59 7.30 -4.72
C VAL A 99 13.99 6.19 -3.74
N LEU A 100 14.42 6.55 -2.53
CA LEU A 100 14.78 5.57 -1.50
C LEU A 100 13.59 4.70 -1.10
N THR A 101 12.39 5.28 -0.98
CA THR A 101 11.18 4.51 -0.68
C THR A 101 10.88 3.50 -1.77
N LEU A 102 11.02 3.88 -3.05
CA LEU A 102 10.85 2.96 -4.17
C LEU A 102 11.92 1.85 -4.21
N LEU A 103 13.15 2.12 -3.79
CA LEU A 103 14.19 1.07 -3.71
C LEU A 103 14.00 0.12 -2.52
N LEU A 104 13.40 0.60 -1.43
CA LEU A 104 13.18 -0.18 -0.20
C LEU A 104 11.87 -0.97 -0.22
N VAL A 105 10.91 -0.59 -1.06
CA VAL A 105 9.66 -1.33 -1.21
C VAL A 105 9.92 -2.68 -1.90
N ASP A 106 9.16 -3.71 -1.53
CA ASP A 106 9.32 -5.03 -2.12
C ASP A 106 8.97 -5.03 -3.62
N PRO A 107 9.83 -5.55 -4.52
CA PRO A 107 11.12 -6.20 -4.25
C PRO A 107 12.29 -5.23 -4.08
N VAL A 108 13.02 -5.37 -2.96
CA VAL A 108 14.14 -4.48 -2.59
C VAL A 108 15.21 -4.43 -3.69
N GLY A 109 15.57 -3.21 -4.10
CA GLY A 109 16.63 -2.95 -5.08
C GLY A 109 16.18 -2.98 -6.55
N SER A 110 14.89 -3.21 -6.82
CA SER A 110 14.31 -3.08 -8.16
C SER A 110 13.49 -1.80 -8.28
N TYR A 111 13.47 -1.20 -9.48
CA TYR A 111 12.54 -0.10 -9.80
C TYR A 111 11.14 -0.60 -10.21
N GLN A 112 10.92 -1.92 -10.23
CA GLN A 112 9.62 -2.51 -10.53
C GLN A 112 8.74 -2.54 -9.29
N ILE A 113 7.69 -1.74 -9.29
CA ILE A 113 6.67 -1.73 -8.24
C ILE A 113 5.68 -2.85 -8.55
N ARG A 114 5.48 -3.77 -7.60
CA ARG A 114 4.39 -4.74 -7.67
C ARG A 114 3.11 -4.11 -7.13
N SER A 115 2.01 -4.30 -7.84
CA SER A 115 0.68 -3.82 -7.44
C SER A 115 -0.29 -5.01 -7.33
N CYS A 116 -1.28 -4.89 -6.45
CA CYS A 116 -2.49 -5.72 -6.49
C CYS A 116 -3.61 -4.85 -7.06
N ASN A 117 -4.07 -5.15 -8.27
CA ASN A 117 -5.12 -4.36 -8.91
C ASN A 117 -6.48 -4.49 -8.19
N VAL A 118 -7.31 -3.46 -8.36
CA VAL A 118 -8.69 -3.45 -7.87
C VAL A 118 -9.55 -4.28 -8.81
N ASP A 119 -10.21 -5.33 -8.30
CA ASP A 119 -11.25 -6.03 -9.07
C ASP A 119 -12.64 -5.51 -8.72
N LYS A 120 -12.86 -5.18 -7.45
CA LYS A 120 -14.18 -4.77 -6.94
C LYS A 120 -14.03 -3.60 -5.98
N LEU A 121 -15.05 -2.74 -5.90
CA LEU A 121 -15.07 -1.59 -4.98
C LEU A 121 -14.92 -1.99 -3.50
N GLN A 122 -15.42 -3.18 -3.15
CA GLN A 122 -15.28 -3.79 -1.84
C GLN A 122 -13.83 -4.12 -1.44
N ASP A 123 -12.89 -4.19 -2.40
CA ASP A 123 -11.48 -4.50 -2.13
C ASP A 123 -10.82 -3.37 -1.30
N TRP A 124 -11.34 -2.14 -1.40
CA TRP A 124 -10.93 -1.00 -0.58
C TRP A 124 -11.40 -1.06 0.88
N TYR A 125 -12.40 -1.88 1.16
CA TYR A 125 -13.10 -1.89 2.45
C TYR A 125 -13.23 -3.30 3.02
N THR A 126 -12.15 -4.07 2.94
CA THR A 126 -12.10 -5.48 3.39
C THR A 126 -12.61 -5.67 4.83
N VAL A 127 -12.43 -4.67 5.69
CA VAL A 127 -12.93 -4.65 7.08
C VAL A 127 -14.42 -4.93 7.22
N PHE A 128 -15.24 -4.49 6.27
CA PHE A 128 -16.70 -4.70 6.33
C PHE A 128 -17.14 -6.07 5.80
N TYR A 129 -16.22 -6.86 5.25
CA TYR A 129 -16.51 -8.16 4.64
C TYR A 129 -15.85 -9.31 5.41
N ASN A 130 -15.58 -9.12 6.71
CA ASN A 130 -15.14 -10.18 7.59
C ASN A 130 -16.23 -11.25 7.75
N PRO A 131 -15.94 -12.53 7.47
CA PRO A 131 -16.92 -13.60 7.57
C PRO A 131 -17.14 -14.02 9.03
N ASN A 132 -18.37 -14.46 9.32
CA ASN A 132 -18.76 -15.04 10.59
C ASN A 132 -19.27 -16.48 10.35
N PRO A 133 -18.37 -17.48 10.24
CA PRO A 133 -18.76 -18.88 10.05
C PRO A 133 -19.63 -19.36 11.22
N ASP A 134 -20.80 -19.92 10.89
CA ASP A 134 -21.77 -20.48 11.84
C ASP A 134 -22.23 -19.54 12.97
N TYR A 135 -21.99 -18.23 12.82
CA TYR A 135 -22.27 -17.19 13.82
C TYR A 135 -21.57 -17.36 15.18
N GLU A 136 -20.58 -18.27 15.28
CA GLU A 136 -19.87 -18.55 16.54
C GLU A 136 -18.70 -17.59 16.78
N TYR A 137 -17.96 -17.23 15.73
CA TYR A 137 -16.78 -16.36 15.81
C TYR A 137 -16.56 -15.60 14.51
N THR A 138 -16.04 -14.38 14.60
CA THR A 138 -15.68 -13.58 13.41
C THR A 138 -14.23 -13.82 13.04
N LEU A 139 -13.97 -14.25 11.80
CA LEU A 139 -12.61 -14.31 11.26
C LEU A 139 -12.23 -12.93 10.76
N HIS A 140 -11.15 -12.38 11.30
CA HIS A 140 -10.62 -11.08 10.87
C HIS A 140 -9.65 -11.27 9.72
N CYS A 141 -10.16 -11.09 8.50
CA CYS A 141 -9.39 -11.17 7.26
C CYS A 141 -9.20 -9.81 6.62
N THR A 142 -9.08 -8.78 7.47
CA THR A 142 -8.81 -7.41 7.06
C THR A 142 -7.39 -7.35 6.51
N GLN A 143 -7.29 -7.14 5.21
CA GLN A 143 -6.02 -7.00 4.52
C GLN A 143 -6.08 -5.87 3.52
N GLU A 144 -4.90 -5.38 3.17
CA GLU A 144 -4.67 -4.47 2.05
C GLU A 144 -4.81 -5.28 0.75
N ALA A 145 -6.05 -5.45 0.27
CA ALA A 145 -6.33 -6.19 -0.97
C ALA A 145 -5.86 -5.41 -2.22
N VAL A 146 -5.76 -4.09 -2.10
CA VAL A 146 -5.20 -3.18 -3.09
C VAL A 146 -3.89 -2.68 -2.52
N TYR A 147 -2.77 -2.98 -3.17
CA TYR A 147 -1.40 -2.68 -2.71
C TYR A 147 -0.66 -2.02 -3.88
N PRO A 148 0.25 -1.05 -3.67
CA PRO A 148 0.70 -0.44 -2.40
C PRO A 148 -0.08 0.83 -2.01
N LEU A 149 -1.38 0.87 -2.31
CA LEU A 149 -2.24 2.06 -2.22
C LEU A 149 -2.79 2.30 -0.80
#